data_AF-A0A0R1SP11-F1
#
_entry.id   AF-A0A0R1SP11-F1
#
_cell.length_a   1.000
_cell.length_b   1.000
_cell.length_c   1.000
_cell.angle_alpha   90.00
_cell.angle_beta   90.00
_cell.angle_gamma   90.00
#
_symmetry.space_group_name_H-M   'P 1'
#
loop_
_entity.id
_entity.type
_entity.pdbx_description
1 polymer ?
#
loop_
_entity_poly.entity_id
_entity_poly.type
_entity_poly.pdbx_seq_one_letter_code
_entity_poly.pdbx_strand_id
1 'polypeptide(L)' 'MDENLKITLIGLLTLIIGTIFASIVASFGFTNVLPGLLSFLVAAIMVVIGFRFTDHHLASRH' A
#
# COMPACT_ATOMS: atom_id res chain seq x y z
N MET A 1 18.38 -2.92 -13.94
CA MET A 1 18.48 -2.01 -12.77
C MET A 1 18.97 -2.83 -11.61
N ASP A 2 20.10 -2.46 -11.02
CA ASP A 2 20.75 -3.21 -9.94
C ASP A 2 19.82 -3.36 -8.73
N GLU A 3 19.94 -4.49 -8.04
CA GLU A 3 19.11 -4.81 -6.87
C GLU A 3 19.20 -3.75 -5.78
N ASN A 4 20.40 -3.19 -5.57
CA ASN A 4 20.60 -2.08 -4.63
C ASN A 4 19.81 -0.83 -5.03
N LEU A 5 19.70 -0.54 -6.34
CA LEU A 5 18.95 0.61 -6.83
C LEU A 5 17.44 0.38 -6.67
N LYS A 6 16.94 -0.85 -6.87
CA LYS A 6 15.55 -1.21 -6.57
C LYS A 6 15.20 -1.05 -5.10
N ILE A 7 16.05 -1.54 -4.18
CA ILE A 7 15.82 -1.44 -2.74
C ILE A 7 15.81 0.02 -2.30
N THR A 8 16.79 0.80 -2.76
CA THR A 8 16.88 2.24 -2.47
C THR A 8 15.64 2.98 -2.97
N LEU A 9 15.17 2.66 -4.17
CA LEU A 9 13.98 3.27 -4.75
C LEU A 9 12.72 2.93 -3.95
N ILE A 10 12.56 1.67 -3.52
CA ILE A 10 11.45 1.23 -2.66
C ILE A 10 11.50 1.96 -1.31
N GLY A 11 12.68 2.09 -0.71
CA GLY A 11 12.88 2.83 0.55
C GLY A 11 12.52 4.30 0.40
N LEU A 12 12.96 4.94 -0.67
CA LEU A 12 12.66 6.35 -0.97
C LEU A 12 11.15 6.58 -1.16
N LEU A 13 10.49 5.72 -1.94
CA LEU A 13 9.04 5.75 -2.14
C LEU A 13 8.29 5.60 -0.82
N THR A 14 8.71 4.64 0.01
CA THR A 14 8.09 4.38 1.32
C THR A 14 8.23 5.60 2.24
N LEU A 15 9.40 6.24 2.24
CA LEU A 15 9.66 7.44 3.05
C LEU A 15 8.76 8.62 2.61
N ILE A 16 8.67 8.88 1.31
CA ILE A 16 7.87 9.99 0.76
C ILE A 16 6.39 9.77 1.05
N ILE A 17 5.88 8.57 0.75
CA ILE A 17 4.47 8.24 0.97
C ILE A 17 4.14 8.27 2.46
N GLY A 18 5.00 7.69 3.32
CA GLY A 18 4.81 7.69 4.77
C GLY A 18 4.79 9.10 5.37
N THR A 19 5.63 10.01 4.85
CA THR A 19 5.69 11.41 5.32
C THR A 19 4.44 12.20 4.92
N ILE A 20 3.98 12.04 3.67
CA ILE A 20 2.73 12.67 3.21
C ILE A 20 1.55 12.13 4.02
N PHE A 21 1.52 10.81 4.22
CA PHE A 21 0.49 10.14 4.98
C PHE A 21 0.45 10.64 6.44
N ALA A 22 1.60 10.71 7.12
CA ALA A 22 1.70 11.26 8.47
C ALA A 22 1.28 12.73 8.55
N SER A 23 1.63 13.54 7.54
CA SER A 23 1.25 14.96 7.48
C SER A 23 -0.27 15.14 7.33
N ILE A 24 -0.92 14.33 6.49
CA ILE A 24 -2.38 14.29 6.37
C ILE A 24 -3.01 13.87 7.71
N VAL A 25 -2.49 12.81 8.34
CA VAL A 25 -3.00 12.34 9.64
C VAL A 25 -2.90 13.44 10.72
N ALA A 26 -1.77 14.17 10.75
CA ALA A 26 -1.54 15.26 11.68
C ALA A 26 -2.45 16.47 11.43
N SER A 27 -2.78 16.77 10.17
CA SER A 27 -3.59 17.94 9.78
C SER A 27 -5.09 17.75 10.03
N PHE A 28 -5.63 16.55 9.81
CA PHE A 28 -7.07 16.29 9.93
C PHE A 28 -7.52 15.87 11.34
N GLY A 29 -6.58 15.57 12.25
CA GLY A 29 -6.85 15.06 13.59
C GLY A 29 -7.22 13.58 13.58
N PHE A 30 -6.65 12.81 14.51
CA PHE A 30 -6.70 11.34 14.54
C PHE A 30 -8.14 10.76 14.43
N THR A 31 -9.13 11.47 14.97
CA THR A 31 -10.55 11.09 15.00
C THR A 31 -11.23 11.07 13.62
N ASN A 32 -10.84 11.99 12.71
CA ASN A 32 -11.40 12.04 11.34
C ASN A 32 -10.63 11.18 10.34
N VAL A 33 -9.40 10.80 10.69
CA VAL A 33 -8.49 10.05 9.81
C VAL A 33 -8.64 8.54 10.01
N LEU A 34 -9.00 8.10 11.21
CA LEU A 34 -9.21 6.68 11.53
C LEU A 34 -10.20 5.97 10.58
N PRO A 35 -11.37 6.55 10.23
CA PRO A 35 -12.28 5.94 9.25
C PRO A 35 -11.68 5.87 7.84
N GLY A 36 -10.95 6.91 7.42
CA GLY A 36 -10.25 6.94 6.14
C GLY A 36 -9.16 5.86 6.05
N LEU A 37 -8.37 5.71 7.11
CA LEU A 37 -7.36 4.66 7.26
C LEU A 37 -7.94 3.26 7.18
N LEU A 38 -9.04 3.02 7.88
CA LEU A 38 -9.74 1.73 7.85
C LEU A 38 -10.28 1.43 6.45
N SER A 39 -10.87 2.42 5.77
CA SER A 39 -11.32 2.23 4.38
C SER A 39 -10.18 1.94 3.40
N PHE A 40 -9.02 2.61 3.56
CA PHE A 40 -7.83 2.35 2.76
C PHE A 40 -7.26 0.94 3.01
N LEU A 41 -7.22 0.51 4.28
CA LEU A 41 -6.79 -0.84 4.65
C LEU A 41 -7.70 -1.92 4.03
N VAL A 42 -9.02 -1.72 4.08
CA VAL A 42 -9.98 -2.64 3.45
C VAL A 42 -9.80 -2.68 1.93
N ALA A 43 -9.60 -1.53 1.29
CA ALA A 43 -9.32 -1.47 -0.15
C ALA A 43 -8.01 -2.19 -0.52
N ALA A 44 -6.95 -1.99 0.26
CA ALA A 44 -5.67 -2.68 0.06
C ALA A 44 -5.81 -4.20 0.20
N ILE A 45 -6.56 -4.66 1.21
CA ILE A 45 -6.85 -6.10 1.40
C ILE A 45 -7.61 -6.66 0.19
N MET A 46 -8.63 -5.96 -0.30
CA MET A 46 -9.41 -6.38 -1.48
C MET A 46 -8.53 -6.48 -2.73
N VAL A 47 -7.64 -5.52 -2.94
CA VAL A 47 -6.69 -5.53 -4.06
C VAL A 47 -5.72 -6.71 -3.95
N VAL A 48 -5.13 -6.93 -2.77
CA VAL A 48 -4.20 -8.04 -2.53
C VAL A 48 -4.89 -9.39 -2.70
N ILE A 49 -6.11 -9.55 -2.19
CA ILE A 49 -6.92 -10.76 -2.39
C ILE A 49 -7.24 -10.94 -3.88
N GLY A 50 -7.65 -9.88 -4.59
CA GLY A 50 -7.95 -9.92 -6.02
C GLY A 50 -6.74 -10.34 -6.87
N PHE A 51 -5.54 -9.83 -6.57
CA PHE A 51 -4.30 -10.27 -7.22
C PHE A 51 -3.97 -11.73 -6.88
N ARG A 52 -4.02 -12.12 -5.61
CA ARG A 52 -3.81 -13.52 -5.17
C ARG A 52 -4.75 -14.51 -5.86
N PHE A 53 -6.03 -14.18 -6.01
CA PHE A 53 -7.01 -15.02 -6.71
C PHE A 53 -6.76 -15.05 -8.22
N THR A 54 -6.36 -13.93 -8.82
CA THR A 54 -5.98 -13.86 -10.23
C THR A 54 -4.76 -14.74 -10.52
N ASP A 55 -3.74 -14.70 -9.66
CA ASP A 55 -2.56 -15.56 -9.75
C ASP A 55 -2.91 -17.05 -9.61
N HIS A 56 -3.83 -17.41 -8.69
CA HIS A 56 -4.27 -18.80 -8.53
C HIS A 56 -5.03 -19.33 -9.75
N HIS A 57 -5.84 -18.48 -10.40
CA HIS A 57 -6.63 -18.87 -11.58
C HIS A 57 -5.77 -19.00 -12.85
N LEU A 58 -4.64 -18.28 -12.91
CA LEU A 58 -3.65 -18.42 -13.98
C LEU A 58 -2.75 -19.65 -13.78
N ALA A 59 -2.43 -20.01 -12.54
CA ALA A 59 -1.60 -21.18 -12.21
C ALA A 59 -2.32 -22.54 -12.42
N SER A 60 -3.65 -22.60 -12.33
CA SER A 60 -4.41 -23.84 -12.54
C SER A 60 -4.71 -24.16 -14.02
N ARG A 61 -4.27 -23.30 -14.94
CA ARG A 61 -4.46 -23.46 -16.40
C ARG A 61 -3.20 -23.95 -17.13
N HIS A 62 -2.15 -24.33 -16.41
CA HIS A 62 -0.87 -24.77 -16.97
C HIS A 62 -0.60 -26.26 -16.74
#